data_AF-A0A8J5M7N3-F1
#
_entry.id   AF-A0A8J5M7N3-F1
#
_cell.length_a   1.000
_cell.length_b   1.000
_cell.length_c   1.000
_cell.angle_alpha   90.00
_cell.angle_beta   90.00
_cell.angle_gamma   90.00
#
_symmetry.space_group_name_H-M   'P 1'
#
loop_
_entity.id
_entity.type
_entity.pdbx_description
1 polymer ?
#
loop_
_entity_poly.entity_id
_entity_poly.type
_entity_poly.pdbx_seq_one_letter_code
_entity_poly.pdbx_strand_id
1 'polypeptide(L)'
;MEAEAQLARALMALTEREFPLSRGKETRLDAYLQLEELLRLEDSEASVLELQRHVPSLLSEIRFDLQHNALSGAALSDQSTYKLCLWGLTMQNFPAERQKQLPRTVEGLVQAVVNPFKSRAIEVQALKGLHLLLVKYPEQLGIDGAVLSIYVRPIASRLASSEAATRTQARLVLEEASKHLTKWSQETMTMVQHCAEKYVLPVMKMHMENDRHKDAVYLWKLTLVLLKSKFSSDLGKLNQVLFVPEKCMEDEDAAVRLMAMQAWGEVVS
;
A
#
# COMPACT_ATOMS: atom_id res chain seq x y z
N MET A 1 -15.81 -30.43 17.75
CA MET A 1 -16.34 -30.23 19.12
C MET A 1 -15.34 -29.59 20.08
N GLU A 2 -14.18 -30.19 20.37
CA GLU A 2 -13.28 -29.62 21.39
C GLU A 2 -12.57 -28.31 20.95
N ALA A 3 -12.11 -28.24 19.70
CA ALA A 3 -11.50 -27.04 19.12
C ALA A 3 -12.49 -25.87 18.94
N GLU A 4 -13.73 -26.16 18.55
CA GLU A 4 -14.81 -25.16 18.39
C GLU A 4 -15.21 -24.56 19.75
N ALA A 5 -15.32 -25.40 20.79
CA ALA A 5 -15.59 -24.93 22.14
C ALA A 5 -14.42 -24.13 22.73
N GLN A 6 -13.19 -24.36 22.26
CA GLN A 6 -12.04 -23.52 22.62
C GLN A 6 -12.08 -22.18 21.90
N LEU A 7 -12.42 -22.15 20.60
CA LEU A 7 -12.59 -20.90 19.84
C LEU A 7 -13.70 -20.02 20.42
N ALA A 8 -14.87 -20.61 20.71
CA ALA A 8 -15.99 -19.90 21.33
C ALA A 8 -15.59 -19.25 22.67
N ARG A 9 -14.90 -20.00 23.54
CA ARG A 9 -14.40 -19.50 24.82
C ARG A 9 -13.36 -18.40 24.65
N ALA A 10 -12.46 -18.55 23.68
CA ALA A 10 -11.42 -17.57 23.40
C ALA A 10 -12.02 -16.26 22.87
N LEU A 11 -12.94 -16.32 21.91
CA LEU A 11 -13.63 -15.14 21.37
C LEU A 11 -14.45 -14.43 22.45
N MET A 12 -15.16 -15.17 23.28
CA MET A 12 -15.96 -14.63 24.38
C MET A 12 -15.09 -13.93 25.43
N ALA A 13 -14.01 -14.60 25.87
CA ALA A 13 -13.03 -13.99 26.78
C ALA A 13 -12.42 -12.72 26.17
N LEU A 14 -12.16 -12.74 24.87
CA LEU A 14 -11.61 -11.59 24.17
C LEU A 14 -12.57 -10.40 24.14
N THR A 15 -13.83 -10.64 23.75
CA THR A 15 -14.83 -9.57 23.59
C THR A 15 -15.38 -9.05 24.91
N GLU A 16 -15.53 -9.90 25.92
CA GLU A 16 -16.20 -9.54 27.17
C GLU A 16 -15.22 -9.09 28.25
N ARG A 17 -13.94 -9.47 28.14
CA ARG A 17 -12.95 -9.22 29.18
C ARG A 17 -11.70 -8.55 28.66
N GLU A 18 -10.96 -9.20 27.76
CA GLU A 18 -9.63 -8.71 27.38
C GLU A 18 -9.69 -7.36 26.67
N PHE A 19 -10.62 -7.17 25.73
CA PHE A 19 -10.84 -5.87 25.12
C PHE A 19 -11.30 -4.84 26.18
N PRO A 20 -12.44 -4.98 26.86
CA PRO A 20 -12.90 -3.97 27.83
C PRO A 20 -11.85 -3.55 28.89
N LEU A 21 -11.07 -4.50 29.43
CA LEU A 21 -10.09 -4.25 30.50
C LEU A 21 -8.77 -3.62 30.03
N SER A 22 -8.45 -3.78 28.74
CA SER A 22 -7.20 -3.30 28.15
C SER A 22 -7.31 -1.91 27.51
N ARG A 23 -8.50 -1.28 27.50
CA ARG A 23 -8.70 0.06 26.93
C ARG A 23 -7.69 1.07 27.47
N GLY A 24 -6.95 1.72 26.57
CA GLY A 24 -5.95 2.74 26.91
C GLY A 24 -4.67 2.23 27.57
N LYS A 25 -4.42 0.91 27.57
CA LYS A 25 -3.22 0.27 28.14
C LYS A 25 -2.38 -0.39 27.05
N GLU A 26 -1.09 -0.62 27.31
CA GLU A 26 -0.19 -1.35 26.41
C GLU A 26 -0.68 -2.78 26.13
N THR A 27 -1.37 -3.40 27.08
CA THR A 27 -1.99 -4.73 26.94
C THR A 27 -3.16 -4.77 25.94
N ARG A 28 -3.59 -3.63 25.39
CA ARG A 28 -4.62 -3.59 24.33
C ARG A 28 -4.13 -4.31 23.07
N LEU A 29 -2.83 -4.26 22.80
CA LEU A 29 -2.23 -4.98 21.70
C LEU A 29 -2.35 -6.50 21.88
N ASP A 30 -2.15 -7.01 23.08
CA ASP A 30 -2.19 -8.44 23.35
C ASP A 30 -3.57 -9.02 22.99
N ALA A 31 -4.64 -8.28 23.26
CA ALA A 31 -6.00 -8.66 22.85
C ALA A 31 -6.17 -8.72 21.31
N TYR A 32 -5.51 -7.84 20.57
CA TYR A 32 -5.57 -7.88 19.11
C TYR A 32 -4.67 -8.93 18.47
N LEU A 33 -3.51 -9.23 19.06
CA LEU A 33 -2.67 -10.34 18.62
C LEU A 33 -3.39 -11.67 18.87
N GLN A 34 -4.06 -11.81 20.01
CA GLN A 34 -4.94 -12.94 20.29
C GLN A 34 -6.08 -13.03 19.27
N LEU A 35 -6.70 -11.90 18.87
CA LEU A 35 -7.69 -11.90 17.80
C LEU A 35 -7.10 -12.40 16.47
N GLU A 36 -5.92 -11.92 16.08
CA GLU A 36 -5.25 -12.31 14.85
C GLU A 36 -4.92 -13.81 14.84
N GLU A 37 -4.43 -14.36 15.95
CA GLU A 37 -4.17 -15.79 16.10
C GLU A 37 -5.44 -16.62 15.93
N LEU A 38 -6.56 -16.19 16.50
CA LEU A 38 -7.86 -16.85 16.35
C LEU A 38 -8.36 -16.80 14.90
N LEU A 39 -8.09 -15.72 14.18
CA LEU A 39 -8.47 -15.55 12.76
C LEU A 39 -7.56 -16.31 11.78
N ARG A 40 -6.44 -16.88 12.24
CA ARG A 40 -5.55 -17.74 11.43
C ARG A 40 -5.95 -19.22 11.45
N LEU A 41 -6.91 -19.60 12.29
CA LEU A 41 -7.44 -20.95 12.33
C LEU A 41 -8.20 -21.26 11.03
N GLU A 42 -8.21 -22.54 10.64
CA GLU A 42 -8.85 -22.98 9.40
C GLU A 42 -10.37 -22.75 9.43
N ASP A 43 -10.92 -22.20 8.33
CA ASP A 43 -12.33 -21.85 8.22
C ASP A 43 -13.20 -23.11 8.06
N SER A 44 -13.83 -23.52 9.16
CA SER A 44 -14.89 -24.53 9.21
C SER A 44 -16.25 -23.85 9.33
N GLU A 45 -17.32 -24.53 8.92
CA GLU A 45 -18.69 -23.99 9.04
C GLU A 45 -19.04 -23.58 10.49
N ALA A 46 -18.59 -24.37 11.47
CA ALA A 46 -18.79 -24.08 12.88
C ALA A 46 -17.94 -22.89 13.38
N SER A 47 -16.68 -22.77 12.96
CA SER A 47 -15.83 -21.62 13.35
C SER A 47 -16.32 -20.32 12.73
N VAL A 48 -16.82 -20.34 11.50
CA VAL A 48 -17.41 -19.19 10.83
C VAL A 48 -18.70 -18.73 11.55
N LEU A 49 -19.59 -19.66 11.90
CA LEU A 49 -20.80 -19.35 12.67
C LEU A 49 -20.47 -18.75 14.04
N GLU A 50 -19.46 -19.27 14.71
CA GLU A 50 -19.03 -18.78 16.02
C GLU A 50 -18.39 -17.39 15.94
N LEU A 51 -17.58 -17.15 14.91
CA LEU A 51 -17.02 -15.84 14.62
C LEU A 51 -18.15 -14.83 14.34
N GLN A 52 -19.13 -15.19 13.51
CA GLN A 52 -20.28 -14.33 13.17
C GLN A 52 -21.05 -13.86 14.41
N ARG A 53 -21.18 -14.70 15.44
CA ARG A 53 -21.82 -14.32 16.72
C ARG A 53 -21.06 -13.22 17.46
N HIS A 54 -19.73 -13.20 17.34
CA HIS A 54 -18.85 -12.28 18.06
C HIS A 54 -18.44 -11.04 17.23
N VAL A 55 -18.66 -11.07 15.91
CA VAL A 55 -18.37 -9.95 14.99
C VAL A 55 -18.95 -8.61 15.48
N PRO A 56 -20.21 -8.50 15.94
CA PRO A 56 -20.74 -7.21 16.40
C PRO A 56 -19.96 -6.62 17.58
N SER A 57 -19.59 -7.46 18.55
CA SER A 57 -18.83 -7.06 19.74
C SER A 57 -17.39 -6.68 19.37
N LEU A 58 -16.73 -7.48 18.53
CA LEU A 58 -15.39 -7.18 18.01
C LEU A 58 -15.37 -5.86 17.24
N LEU A 59 -16.34 -5.66 16.35
CA LEU A 59 -16.47 -4.41 15.59
C LEU A 59 -16.79 -3.22 16.48
N SER A 60 -17.48 -3.41 17.60
CA SER A 60 -17.75 -2.35 18.57
C SER A 60 -16.49 -1.91 19.30
N GLU A 61 -15.63 -2.86 19.68
CA GLU A 61 -14.34 -2.60 20.34
C GLU A 61 -13.32 -1.97 19.38
N ILE A 62 -13.25 -2.49 18.16
CA ILE A 62 -12.46 -1.90 17.07
C ILE A 62 -12.94 -0.49 16.78
N ARG A 63 -14.26 -0.27 16.69
CA ARG A 63 -14.82 1.06 16.49
C ARG A 63 -14.54 1.99 17.66
N PHE A 64 -14.65 1.51 18.89
CA PHE A 64 -14.33 2.29 20.09
C PHE A 64 -12.88 2.78 20.03
N ASP A 65 -11.93 1.88 19.79
CA ASP A 65 -10.52 2.26 19.67
C ASP A 65 -10.28 3.18 18.49
N LEU A 66 -10.88 2.88 17.34
CA LEU A 66 -10.77 3.73 16.17
C LEU A 66 -11.36 5.11 16.43
N GLN A 67 -12.44 5.26 17.20
CA GLN A 67 -13.07 6.55 17.50
C GLN A 67 -12.31 7.34 18.56
N HIS A 68 -11.79 6.67 19.58
CA HIS A 68 -11.02 7.32 20.65
C HIS A 68 -9.56 7.58 20.25
N ASN A 69 -9.08 6.90 19.21
CA ASN A 69 -7.80 7.16 18.55
C ASN A 69 -7.95 7.87 17.18
N ALA A 70 -9.18 8.17 16.73
CA ALA A 70 -9.39 8.87 15.47
C ALA A 70 -9.10 10.35 15.64
N LEU A 71 -7.98 10.74 15.04
CA LEU A 71 -7.90 11.98 14.25
C LEU A 71 -8.05 13.28 15.04
N SER A 72 -7.69 13.29 16.32
CA SER A 72 -7.38 14.53 17.04
C SER A 72 -5.88 14.53 17.31
N GLY A 73 -5.18 15.43 16.62
CA GLY A 73 -3.72 15.60 16.56
C GLY A 73 -2.87 15.07 17.72
N ALA A 74 -1.74 14.47 17.33
CA ALA A 74 -0.56 14.16 18.14
C ALA A 74 -0.70 12.98 19.14
N ALA A 75 0.27 12.06 19.03
CA ALA A 75 0.57 10.96 19.95
C ALA A 75 -0.32 9.70 19.88
N LEU A 76 -0.29 8.99 18.74
CA LEU A 76 -0.30 7.52 18.82
C LEU A 76 1.09 7.12 19.32
N SER A 77 1.30 6.99 20.63
CA SER A 77 2.61 6.64 21.21
C SER A 77 2.96 5.16 21.03
N ASP A 78 1.97 4.32 20.72
CA ASP A 78 2.14 2.88 20.56
C ASP A 78 2.06 2.46 19.08
N GLN A 79 3.15 1.83 18.61
CA GLN A 79 3.32 1.31 17.25
C GLN A 79 2.22 0.31 16.89
N SER A 80 1.69 -0.38 17.87
CA SER A 80 0.82 -1.52 17.69
C SER A 80 -0.65 -1.11 17.54
N THR A 81 -1.11 -0.19 18.36
CA THR A 81 -2.38 0.55 18.16
C THR A 81 -2.40 1.22 16.78
N TYR A 82 -1.26 1.76 16.32
CA TYR A 82 -1.14 2.33 14.98
C TYR A 82 -1.36 1.31 13.86
N LYS A 83 -0.75 0.11 13.96
CA LYS A 83 -0.93 -0.98 12.98
C LYS A 83 -2.39 -1.43 12.88
N LEU A 84 -3.09 -1.49 14.01
CA LEU A 84 -4.50 -1.89 14.05
C LEU A 84 -5.41 -0.85 13.40
N CYS A 85 -5.14 0.43 13.66
CA CYS A 85 -5.82 1.52 12.96
C CYS A 85 -5.61 1.43 11.44
N LEU A 86 -4.38 1.17 10.99
CA LEU A 86 -4.09 0.99 9.57
C LEU A 86 -4.81 -0.22 8.97
N TRP A 87 -4.81 -1.36 9.65
CA TRP A 87 -5.53 -2.55 9.19
C TRP A 87 -7.04 -2.26 9.08
N GLY A 88 -7.64 -1.67 10.12
CA GLY A 88 -9.05 -1.31 10.14
C GLY A 88 -9.43 -0.34 9.02
N LEU A 89 -8.59 0.63 8.68
CA LEU A 89 -8.85 1.58 7.59
C LEU A 89 -8.76 0.94 6.20
N THR A 90 -7.90 -0.07 6.03
CA THR A 90 -7.60 -0.66 4.72
C THR A 90 -8.55 -1.80 4.35
N MET A 91 -9.06 -2.52 5.35
CA MET A 91 -10.04 -3.59 5.15
C MET A 91 -11.47 -3.09 4.97
N GLN A 92 -11.76 -1.84 5.37
CA GLN A 92 -13.10 -1.26 5.25
C GLN A 92 -13.57 -1.19 3.78
N ASN A 93 -14.83 -1.58 3.57
CA ASN A 93 -15.57 -1.27 2.36
C ASN A 93 -16.40 -0.02 2.65
N PHE A 94 -16.06 1.08 1.98
CA PHE A 94 -16.77 2.35 2.05
C PHE A 94 -18.01 2.30 1.15
N PRO A 95 -19.24 2.38 1.71
CA PRO A 95 -20.43 2.58 0.90
C PRO A 95 -20.38 3.96 0.24
N ALA A 96 -21.13 4.16 -0.84
CA ALA A 96 -21.04 5.35 -1.70
C ALA A 96 -21.12 6.67 -0.91
N GLU A 97 -21.97 6.75 0.11
CA GLU A 97 -22.17 7.94 0.93
C GLU A 97 -20.97 8.30 1.81
N ARG A 98 -20.09 7.32 2.09
CA ARG A 98 -18.88 7.48 2.89
C ARG A 98 -17.61 7.61 2.06
N GLN A 99 -17.68 7.43 0.74
CA GLN A 99 -16.52 7.58 -0.15
C GLN A 99 -15.93 9.01 -0.11
N LYS A 100 -16.72 10.02 0.29
CA LYS A 100 -16.23 11.38 0.60
C LYS A 100 -15.14 11.45 1.69
N GLN A 101 -14.96 10.39 2.47
CA GLN A 101 -13.94 10.29 3.53
C GLN A 101 -12.64 9.61 3.04
N LEU A 102 -12.63 9.06 1.83
CA LEU A 102 -11.46 8.38 1.26
C LEU A 102 -10.23 9.29 1.19
N PRO A 103 -10.31 10.58 0.80
CA PRO A 103 -9.12 11.45 0.78
C PRO A 103 -8.42 11.55 2.14
N ARG A 104 -9.18 11.69 3.24
CA ARG A 104 -8.62 11.71 4.61
C ARG A 104 -7.99 10.38 5.01
N THR A 105 -8.56 9.28 4.53
CA THR A 105 -8.00 7.94 4.76
C THR A 105 -6.66 7.80 4.02
N VAL A 106 -6.58 8.30 2.79
CA VAL A 106 -5.34 8.35 2.01
C VAL A 106 -4.29 9.22 2.72
N GLU A 107 -4.65 10.39 3.24
CA GLU A 107 -3.74 11.23 4.04
C GLU A 107 -3.15 10.46 5.23
N GLY A 108 -4.00 9.76 5.99
CA GLY A 108 -3.55 8.94 7.13
C GLY A 108 -2.58 7.83 6.73
N LEU A 109 -2.87 7.13 5.63
CA LEU A 109 -1.97 6.12 5.07
C LEU A 109 -0.65 6.73 4.58
N VAL A 110 -0.69 7.88 3.92
CA VAL A 110 0.51 8.58 3.46
C VAL A 110 1.38 9.02 4.64
N GLN A 111 0.79 9.52 5.73
CA GLN A 111 1.53 9.83 6.96
C GLN A 111 2.22 8.59 7.53
N ALA A 112 1.55 7.43 7.51
CA ALA A 112 2.16 6.17 7.90
C ALA A 112 3.35 5.76 7.00
N VAL A 113 3.25 6.03 5.69
CA VAL A 113 4.34 5.77 4.72
C VAL A 113 5.53 6.70 4.92
N VAL A 114 5.31 7.96 5.29
CA VAL A 114 6.39 8.88 5.69
C VAL A 114 7.15 8.35 6.91
N ASN A 115 6.53 7.40 7.63
CA ASN A 115 7.14 6.55 8.64
C ASN A 115 7.66 7.32 9.87
N PRO A 116 6.79 8.09 10.56
CA PRO A 116 7.16 8.80 11.78
C PRO A 116 7.64 7.85 12.89
N PHE A 117 7.17 6.60 12.89
CA PHE A 117 7.54 5.56 13.85
C PHE A 117 8.85 4.85 13.55
N LYS A 118 9.52 5.17 12.42
CA LYS A 118 10.71 4.46 11.92
C LYS A 118 10.52 2.93 11.83
N SER A 119 9.29 2.49 11.61
CA SER A 119 8.85 1.10 11.53
C SER A 119 8.61 0.69 10.09
N ARG A 120 9.45 -0.21 9.57
CA ARG A 120 9.31 -0.74 8.20
C ARG A 120 8.03 -1.54 8.01
N ALA A 121 7.59 -2.27 9.04
CA ALA A 121 6.34 -3.01 9.00
C ALA A 121 5.12 -2.09 8.79
N ILE A 122 5.09 -0.96 9.49
CA ILE A 122 4.02 0.05 9.36
C ILE A 122 4.03 0.65 7.96
N GLU A 123 5.21 1.05 7.48
CA GLU A 123 5.38 1.63 6.15
C GLU A 123 4.87 0.68 5.05
N VAL A 124 5.26 -0.59 5.10
CA VAL A 124 4.81 -1.61 4.13
C VAL A 124 3.31 -1.89 4.24
N GLN A 125 2.77 -1.98 5.46
CA GLN A 125 1.32 -2.18 5.65
C GLN A 125 0.51 -1.01 5.11
N ALA A 126 0.96 0.22 5.32
CA ALA A 126 0.31 1.41 4.78
C ALA A 126 0.34 1.44 3.25
N LEU A 127 1.46 1.06 2.62
CA LEU A 127 1.56 0.92 1.16
C LEU A 127 0.61 -0.13 0.61
N LYS A 128 0.57 -1.33 1.22
CA LYS A 128 -0.38 -2.40 0.84
C LYS A 128 -1.82 -1.92 0.97
N GLY A 129 -2.10 -1.19 2.04
CA GLY A 129 -3.39 -0.59 2.31
C GLY A 129 -3.84 0.40 1.25
N LEU A 130 -2.94 1.33 0.88
CA LEU A 130 -3.20 2.31 -0.16
C LEU A 130 -3.42 1.63 -1.52
N HIS A 131 -2.60 0.63 -1.85
CA HIS A 131 -2.78 -0.16 -3.06
C HIS A 131 -4.16 -0.84 -3.09
N LEU A 132 -4.57 -1.49 -1.99
CA LEU A 132 -5.88 -2.13 -1.89
C LEU A 132 -7.03 -1.13 -2.06
N LEU A 133 -6.96 0.04 -1.42
CA LEU A 133 -7.99 1.07 -1.59
C LEU A 133 -8.06 1.60 -3.02
N LEU A 134 -6.92 1.75 -3.69
CA LEU A 134 -6.86 2.18 -5.07
C LEU A 134 -7.51 1.15 -6.01
N VAL A 135 -7.29 -0.15 -5.78
CA VAL A 135 -7.98 -1.23 -6.51
C VAL A 135 -9.49 -1.22 -6.26
N LYS A 136 -9.93 -0.97 -5.01
CA LYS A 136 -11.35 -0.94 -4.65
C LYS A 136 -12.07 0.31 -5.16
N TYR A 137 -11.40 1.46 -5.18
CA TYR A 137 -11.97 2.78 -5.47
C TYR A 137 -11.14 3.55 -6.51
N PRO A 138 -10.98 3.00 -7.73
CA PRO A 138 -10.09 3.55 -8.73
C PRO A 138 -10.50 4.95 -9.20
N GLU A 139 -11.81 5.25 -9.22
CA GLU A 139 -12.28 6.56 -9.67
C GLU A 139 -11.95 7.67 -8.66
N GLN A 140 -12.09 7.36 -7.38
CA GLN A 140 -11.89 8.31 -6.29
C GLN A 140 -10.39 8.54 -6.00
N LEU A 141 -9.56 7.52 -6.16
CA LEU A 141 -8.14 7.56 -5.77
C LEU A 141 -7.18 7.61 -6.95
N GLY A 142 -7.58 7.03 -8.08
CA GLY A 142 -6.74 6.88 -9.27
C GLY A 142 -7.01 7.90 -10.37
N ILE A 143 -8.08 8.71 -10.27
CA ILE A 143 -8.42 9.74 -11.28
C ILE A 143 -8.39 11.14 -10.68
N ASP A 144 -8.92 11.31 -9.46
CA ASP A 144 -8.98 12.62 -8.80
C ASP A 144 -7.57 13.18 -8.57
N GLY A 145 -7.25 14.26 -9.30
CA GLY A 145 -5.96 14.93 -9.24
C GLY A 145 -5.61 15.48 -7.86
N ALA A 146 -6.60 15.91 -7.08
CA ALA A 146 -6.38 16.39 -5.72
C ALA A 146 -5.92 15.23 -4.82
N VAL A 147 -6.55 14.06 -4.93
CA VAL A 147 -6.16 12.87 -4.16
C VAL A 147 -4.81 12.32 -4.60
N LEU A 148 -4.57 12.23 -5.91
CA LEU A 148 -3.27 11.84 -6.47
C LEU A 148 -2.12 12.70 -5.93
N SER A 149 -2.33 14.02 -5.79
CA SER A 149 -1.33 14.95 -5.28
C SER A 149 -0.90 14.66 -3.83
N ILE A 150 -1.77 14.01 -3.05
CA ILE A 150 -1.50 13.64 -1.65
C ILE A 150 -0.42 12.55 -1.60
N TYR A 151 -0.51 11.53 -2.46
CA TYR A 151 0.28 10.31 -2.30
C TYR A 151 1.39 10.12 -3.34
N VAL A 152 1.24 10.58 -4.58
CA VAL A 152 2.18 10.23 -5.67
C VAL A 152 3.64 10.54 -5.29
N ARG A 153 3.89 11.74 -4.76
CA ARG A 153 5.25 12.16 -4.36
C ARG A 153 5.79 11.39 -3.13
N PRO A 154 5.05 11.31 -2.00
CA PRO A 154 5.49 10.50 -0.87
C PRO A 154 5.78 9.05 -1.26
N ILE A 155 4.92 8.41 -2.06
CA ILE A 155 5.12 7.03 -2.50
C ILE A 155 6.32 6.90 -3.43
N ALA A 156 6.48 7.78 -4.44
CA ALA A 156 7.63 7.75 -5.34
C ALA A 156 8.97 7.88 -4.60
N SER A 157 9.02 8.64 -3.49
CA SER A 157 10.23 8.73 -2.67
C SER A 157 10.64 7.40 -2.03
N ARG A 158 9.69 6.48 -1.83
CA ARG A 158 9.93 5.16 -1.21
C ARG A 158 10.54 4.14 -2.16
N LEU A 159 10.55 4.41 -3.47
CA LEU A 159 11.24 3.57 -4.45
C LEU A 159 12.75 3.50 -4.18
N ALA A 160 13.33 4.52 -3.54
CA ALA A 160 14.73 4.54 -3.15
C ALA A 160 15.05 3.69 -1.89
N SER A 161 14.05 3.10 -1.23
CA SER A 161 14.23 2.39 0.04
C SER A 161 15.27 1.27 -0.06
N SER A 162 16.04 1.07 1.00
CA SER A 162 16.92 -0.10 1.13
C SER A 162 16.11 -1.40 1.21
N GLU A 163 14.86 -1.35 1.69
CA GLU A 163 14.00 -2.50 1.88
C GLU A 163 13.25 -2.90 0.60
N ALA A 164 13.42 -4.14 0.16
CA ALA A 164 12.83 -4.64 -1.09
C ALA A 164 11.30 -4.67 -1.04
N ALA A 165 10.72 -5.03 0.11
CA ALA A 165 9.27 -5.05 0.28
C ALA A 165 8.66 -3.65 0.13
N THR A 166 9.32 -2.62 0.68
CA THR A 166 8.88 -1.22 0.56
C THR A 166 8.93 -0.75 -0.89
N ARG A 167 10.06 -1.01 -1.59
CA ARG A 167 10.19 -0.64 -3.02
C ARG A 167 9.10 -1.28 -3.88
N THR A 168 8.90 -2.58 -3.68
CA THR A 168 7.90 -3.37 -4.40
C THR A 168 6.51 -2.80 -4.20
N GLN A 169 6.10 -2.55 -2.95
CA GLN A 169 4.74 -2.04 -2.69
C GLN A 169 4.55 -0.59 -3.16
N ALA A 170 5.58 0.27 -3.03
CA ALA A 170 5.52 1.63 -3.56
C ALA A 170 5.37 1.65 -5.09
N ARG A 171 6.09 0.77 -5.79
CA ARG A 171 5.94 0.58 -7.23
C ARG A 171 4.53 0.14 -7.60
N LEU A 172 3.99 -0.87 -6.93
CA LEU A 172 2.65 -1.41 -7.22
C LEU A 172 1.55 -0.33 -7.11
N VAL A 173 1.63 0.54 -6.10
CA VAL A 173 0.71 1.68 -5.97
C VAL A 173 0.77 2.60 -7.20
N LEU A 174 1.98 2.94 -7.66
CA LEU A 174 2.15 3.84 -8.81
C LEU A 174 1.75 3.17 -10.13
N GLU A 175 2.03 1.88 -10.29
CA GLU A 175 1.57 1.09 -11.43
C GLU A 175 0.04 1.02 -11.49
N GLU A 176 -0.61 0.74 -10.36
CA GLU A 176 -2.06 0.70 -10.29
C GLU A 176 -2.68 2.06 -10.65
N ALA A 177 -2.11 3.17 -10.13
CA ALA A 177 -2.57 4.52 -10.48
C ALA A 177 -2.40 4.79 -11.98
N SER A 178 -1.28 4.37 -12.57
CA SER A 178 -0.98 4.59 -13.99
C SER A 178 -1.95 3.91 -14.95
N LYS A 179 -2.71 2.89 -14.53
CA LYS A 179 -3.76 2.27 -15.35
C LYS A 179 -4.88 3.23 -15.71
N HIS A 180 -5.03 4.32 -14.97
CA HIS A 180 -6.06 5.34 -15.18
C HIS A 180 -5.56 6.58 -15.92
N LEU A 181 -4.36 6.52 -16.49
CA LEU A 181 -3.68 7.64 -17.18
C LEU A 181 -4.55 8.31 -18.25
N THR A 182 -5.38 7.54 -18.97
CA THR A 182 -6.30 8.07 -20.01
C THR A 182 -7.42 8.95 -19.46
N LYS A 183 -7.70 8.87 -18.15
CA LYS A 183 -8.73 9.66 -17.46
C LYS A 183 -8.15 10.86 -16.71
N TRP A 184 -6.83 11.01 -16.66
CA TRP A 184 -6.20 12.14 -15.97
C TRP A 184 -6.38 13.44 -16.74
N SER A 185 -6.61 14.53 -15.99
CA SER A 185 -6.51 15.87 -16.55
C SER A 185 -5.07 16.17 -16.97
N GLN A 186 -4.89 17.16 -17.84
CA GLN A 186 -3.56 17.60 -18.27
C GLN A 186 -2.72 18.11 -17.09
N GLU A 187 -3.34 18.74 -16.10
CA GLU A 187 -2.67 19.21 -14.88
C GLU A 187 -2.17 18.02 -14.04
N THR A 188 -3.05 17.03 -13.79
CA THR A 188 -2.69 15.80 -13.07
C THR A 188 -1.58 15.05 -13.77
N MET A 189 -1.66 14.89 -15.09
CA MET A 189 -0.61 14.29 -15.89
C MET A 189 0.73 15.02 -15.70
N THR A 190 0.73 16.35 -15.81
CA THR A 190 1.95 17.15 -15.68
C THR A 190 2.58 17.00 -14.29
N MET A 191 1.76 16.98 -13.23
CA MET A 191 2.21 16.75 -11.85
C MET A 191 2.86 15.37 -11.69
N VAL A 192 2.21 14.31 -12.17
CA VAL A 192 2.74 12.95 -12.08
C VAL A 192 4.02 12.80 -12.90
N GLN A 193 4.08 13.36 -14.11
CA GLN A 193 5.28 13.35 -14.94
C GLN A 193 6.45 14.08 -14.29
N HIS A 194 6.20 15.25 -13.71
CA HIS A 194 7.23 15.97 -12.94
C HIS A 194 7.74 15.13 -11.76
N CYS A 195 6.84 14.42 -11.07
CA CYS A 195 7.22 13.50 -10.00
C CYS A 195 8.08 12.34 -10.53
N ALA A 196 7.71 11.74 -11.67
CA ALA A 196 8.46 10.66 -12.30
C ALA A 196 9.87 11.11 -12.69
N GLU A 197 10.02 12.29 -13.31
CA GLU A 197 11.33 12.86 -13.64
C GLU A 197 12.19 13.10 -12.39
N LYS A 198 11.59 13.57 -11.29
CA LYS A 198 12.30 13.93 -10.07
C LYS A 198 12.68 12.73 -9.18
N TYR A 199 11.87 11.68 -9.17
CA TYR A 199 12.04 10.55 -8.24
C TYR A 199 12.26 9.22 -8.95
N VAL A 200 11.47 8.88 -9.96
CA VAL A 200 11.52 7.55 -10.59
C VAL A 200 12.78 7.42 -11.45
N LEU A 201 13.10 8.41 -12.30
CA LEU A 201 14.29 8.36 -13.17
C LEU A 201 15.61 8.23 -12.39
N PRO A 202 15.89 9.05 -11.35
CA PRO A 202 17.13 8.89 -10.59
C PRO A 202 17.21 7.56 -9.85
N VAL A 203 16.09 7.07 -9.31
CA VAL A 203 16.05 5.80 -8.57
C VAL A 203 16.26 4.62 -9.51
N MET A 204 15.71 4.66 -10.72
CA MET A 204 15.96 3.65 -11.76
C MET A 204 17.45 3.55 -12.07
N LYS A 205 18.12 4.69 -12.28
CA LYS A 205 19.58 4.73 -12.50
C LYS A 205 20.35 4.19 -11.28
N MET A 206 19.98 4.62 -10.08
CA MET A 206 20.56 4.13 -8.84
C MET A 206 20.40 2.61 -8.69
N HIS A 207 19.29 2.01 -9.13
CA HIS A 207 19.12 0.56 -9.09
C HIS A 207 20.07 -0.16 -10.05
N MET A 208 20.29 0.38 -11.26
CA MET A 208 21.28 -0.17 -12.19
C MET A 208 22.71 -0.08 -11.67
N GLU A 209 23.05 0.99 -10.95
CA GLU A 209 24.37 1.19 -10.34
C GLU A 209 24.63 0.27 -9.13
N ASN A 210 23.57 -0.25 -8.51
CA ASN A 210 23.64 -1.17 -7.36
C ASN A 210 23.29 -2.62 -7.73
N ASP A 211 23.37 -2.97 -9.02
CA ASP A 211 23.05 -4.31 -9.56
C ASP A 211 21.64 -4.83 -9.17
N ARG A 212 20.70 -3.92 -8.91
CA ARG A 212 19.28 -4.21 -8.65
C ARG A 212 18.50 -4.21 -9.96
N HIS A 213 18.94 -5.01 -10.93
CA HIS A 213 18.46 -4.94 -12.31
C HIS A 213 16.95 -5.24 -12.46
N LYS A 214 16.38 -6.14 -11.64
CA LYS A 214 14.93 -6.41 -11.62
C LYS A 214 14.12 -5.15 -11.27
N ASP A 215 14.52 -4.46 -10.19
CA ASP A 215 13.86 -3.23 -9.76
C ASP A 215 14.00 -2.14 -10.83
N ALA A 216 15.17 -2.02 -11.46
CA ALA A 216 15.38 -1.06 -12.54
C ALA A 216 14.50 -1.32 -13.77
N VAL A 217 14.37 -2.58 -14.23
CA VAL A 217 13.50 -2.95 -15.36
C VAL A 217 12.04 -2.62 -15.05
N TYR A 218 11.58 -2.92 -13.83
CA TYR A 218 10.22 -2.55 -13.42
C TYR A 218 9.99 -1.03 -13.43
N LEU A 219 10.94 -0.24 -12.91
CA LEU A 219 10.83 1.22 -12.95
C LEU A 219 10.93 1.77 -14.36
N TRP A 220 11.70 1.14 -15.23
CA TRP A 220 11.79 1.49 -16.64
C TRP A 220 10.43 1.31 -17.34
N LYS A 221 9.76 0.16 -17.15
CA LYS A 221 8.37 -0.04 -17.64
C LYS A 221 7.44 1.07 -17.17
N LEU A 222 7.41 1.36 -15.87
CA LEU A 222 6.56 2.40 -15.31
C LEU A 222 6.88 3.79 -15.90
N THR A 223 8.17 4.08 -16.10
CA THR A 223 8.65 5.34 -16.68
C THR A 223 8.15 5.51 -18.11
N LEU A 224 8.20 4.45 -18.93
CA LEU A 224 7.70 4.47 -20.31
C LEU A 224 6.20 4.78 -20.38
N VAL A 225 5.42 4.24 -19.44
CA VAL A 225 3.98 4.53 -19.33
C VAL A 225 3.75 5.99 -18.94
N LEU A 226 4.35 6.44 -17.83
CA LEU A 226 4.10 7.77 -17.27
C LEU A 226 4.64 8.90 -18.15
N LEU A 227 5.80 8.71 -18.77
CA LEU A 227 6.49 9.73 -19.57
C LEU A 227 6.29 9.56 -21.08
N LYS A 228 5.36 8.69 -21.53
CA LYS A 228 5.12 8.39 -22.95
C LYS A 228 5.05 9.65 -23.81
N SER A 229 4.22 10.62 -23.44
CA SER A 229 4.06 11.86 -24.22
C SER A 229 5.32 12.72 -24.27
N LYS A 230 6.15 12.71 -23.21
CA LYS A 230 7.43 13.41 -23.17
C LYS A 230 8.46 12.74 -24.08
N PHE A 231 8.53 11.41 -24.05
CA PHE A 231 9.43 10.64 -24.92
C PHE A 231 9.04 10.76 -26.40
N SER A 232 7.74 10.78 -26.72
CA SER A 232 7.28 11.03 -28.09
C SER A 232 7.65 12.42 -28.61
N SER A 233 7.76 13.43 -27.74
CA SER A 233 8.16 14.79 -28.12
C SER A 233 9.69 15.03 -28.12
N ASP A 234 10.45 14.20 -27.41
CA ASP A 234 11.88 14.36 -27.21
C ASP A 234 12.58 12.99 -27.19
N LEU A 235 13.08 12.58 -28.36
CA LEU A 235 13.83 11.34 -28.51
C LEU A 235 15.12 11.33 -27.69
N GLY A 236 15.71 12.50 -27.40
CA GLY A 236 16.89 12.61 -26.55
C GLY A 236 16.60 12.13 -25.13
N LYS A 237 15.42 12.47 -24.58
CA LYS A 237 14.95 11.96 -23.28
C LYS A 237 14.69 10.46 -23.30
N LEU A 238 14.15 9.93 -24.39
CA LEU A 238 13.95 8.47 -24.52
C LEU A 238 15.30 7.75 -24.49
N ASN A 239 16.29 8.23 -25.26
CA ASN A 239 17.62 7.63 -25.31
C ASN A 239 18.31 7.59 -23.93
N GLN A 240 18.05 8.57 -23.05
CA GLN A 240 18.59 8.60 -21.69
C GLN A 240 18.11 7.46 -20.79
N VAL A 241 17.06 6.72 -21.17
CA VAL A 241 16.54 5.59 -20.39
C VAL A 241 16.80 4.23 -21.05
N LEU A 242 17.34 4.18 -22.27
CA LEU A 242 17.58 2.93 -23.01
C LEU A 242 18.79 2.13 -22.49
N PHE A 243 19.65 2.73 -21.68
CA PHE A 243 20.74 2.01 -21.02
C PHE A 243 20.25 0.86 -20.11
N VAL A 244 19.01 0.94 -19.60
CA VAL A 244 18.42 -0.12 -18.76
C VAL A 244 18.21 -1.40 -19.57
N PRO A 245 17.38 -1.41 -20.64
CA PRO A 245 17.21 -2.61 -21.46
C PRO A 245 18.51 -3.06 -22.12
N GLU A 246 19.38 -2.16 -22.58
CA GLU A 246 20.69 -2.52 -23.17
C GLU A 246 21.51 -3.39 -22.21
N LYS A 247 21.68 -2.97 -20.95
CA LYS A 247 22.43 -3.75 -19.95
C LYS A 247 21.65 -4.99 -19.46
N CYS A 248 20.32 -4.90 -19.32
CA CYS A 248 19.51 -5.98 -18.76
C CYS A 248 19.20 -7.13 -19.73
N MET A 249 19.25 -6.91 -21.05
CA MET A 249 19.08 -7.99 -22.03
C MET A 249 20.29 -8.93 -22.08
N GLU A 250 21.46 -8.45 -21.67
CA GLU A 250 22.71 -9.21 -21.57
C GLU A 250 23.00 -9.68 -20.13
N ASP A 251 22.06 -9.48 -19.20
CA ASP A 251 22.21 -9.84 -17.78
C ASP A 251 22.51 -11.33 -17.59
N GLU A 252 23.25 -11.70 -16.55
CA GLU A 252 23.52 -13.12 -16.23
C GLU A 252 22.24 -13.86 -15.77
N ASP A 253 21.32 -13.18 -15.08
CA ASP A 253 20.03 -13.72 -14.65
C ASP A 253 19.03 -13.78 -15.81
N ALA A 254 18.65 -15.00 -16.20
CA ALA A 254 17.66 -15.26 -17.25
C ALA A 254 16.32 -14.57 -17.02
N ALA A 255 15.90 -14.40 -15.76
CA ALA A 255 14.66 -13.70 -15.44
C ALA A 255 14.76 -12.21 -15.76
N VAL A 256 15.92 -11.58 -15.52
CA VAL A 256 16.15 -10.17 -15.87
C VAL A 256 16.10 -9.99 -17.39
N ARG A 257 16.80 -10.87 -18.13
CA ARG A 257 16.78 -10.85 -19.60
C ARG A 257 15.35 -10.95 -20.15
N LEU A 258 14.59 -11.94 -19.66
CA LEU A 258 13.20 -12.15 -20.10
C LEU A 258 12.32 -10.94 -19.78
N MET A 259 12.43 -10.37 -18.58
CA MET A 259 11.65 -9.19 -18.19
C MET A 259 11.99 -7.97 -19.06
N ALA A 260 13.26 -7.74 -19.38
CA ALA A 260 13.69 -6.64 -20.24
C ALA A 260 13.19 -6.82 -21.68
N MET A 261 13.25 -8.04 -22.22
CA MET A 261 12.73 -8.34 -23.57
C MET A 261 11.20 -8.16 -23.65
N GLN A 262 10.45 -8.64 -22.66
CA GLN A 262 9.01 -8.44 -22.59
C GLN A 262 8.64 -6.97 -22.49
N ALA A 263 9.34 -6.23 -21.62
CA ALA A 263 9.19 -4.79 -21.48
C ALA A 263 9.42 -4.04 -22.79
N TRP A 264 10.47 -4.41 -23.51
CA TRP A 264 10.80 -3.82 -24.81
C TRP A 264 9.72 -4.11 -25.85
N GLY A 265 9.20 -5.33 -25.88
CA GLY A 265 8.09 -5.73 -26.75
C GLY A 265 6.88 -4.79 -26.60
N GLU A 266 6.50 -4.45 -25.37
CA GLU A 266 5.38 -3.54 -25.06
C GLU A 266 5.61 -2.08 -25.54
N VAL A 267 6.86 -1.67 -25.78
CA VAL A 267 7.22 -0.32 -26.24
C VAL A 267 7.17 -0.20 -27.76
N VAL A 268 7.59 -1.26 -28.45
CA VAL A 268 7.70 -1.28 -29.92
C VAL A 268 6.44 -1.77 -30.63
N SER A 269 5.52 -2.41 -29.90
CA SER A 269 4.19 -2.83 -30.37
C SER A 269 3.17 -1.70 -30.36
#